data_AF-A0A1C5WYS2-F1
#
_entry.id   AF-A0A1C5WYS2-F1
#
_cell.length_a   1.000
_cell.length_b   1.000
_cell.length_c   1.000
_cell.angle_alpha   90.00
_cell.angle_beta   90.00
_cell.angle_gamma   90.00
#
_symmetry.space_group_name_H-M   'P 1'
#
loop_
_entity.id
_entity.type
_entity.pdbx_description
1 polymer ?
#
loop_
_entity_poly.entity_id
_entity_poly.type
_entity_poly.pdbx_seq_one_letter_code
_entity_poly.pdbx_strand_id
1 'polypeptide(L)'
;METEMSGRLLITGDLHGDTAALTMIARQLREGDALFVAGDFGFVFWDNKDEHVFLDDVDRFLQKINGYVIFADGNHENHRALNKFPVEQWNNARVHMIRSRIIHVLRGEVLCLKKKRIFCFGGAFSIDRAYRTLNKSYWKEEVPSEEDYENGNKNLKACDYKVDYVITHTCPLNLIPSLGGYHSAMEERQLQNYLQYVNETVYDSLTRWYFGHWHRDQEFGEKFRVIYLDLVDMETGKKIW
;
A
#
# COMPACT_ATOMS: atom_id res chain seq x y z
N MET A 1 10.61 -8.49 -18.14
CA MET A 1 9.84 -9.74 -18.19
C MET A 1 8.79 -9.62 -17.10
N GLU A 2 7.51 -9.79 -17.45
CA GLU A 2 6.45 -9.87 -16.43
C GLU A 2 6.70 -11.10 -15.56
N THR A 3 6.54 -10.97 -14.25
CA THR A 3 6.64 -12.11 -13.34
C THR A 3 5.41 -12.99 -13.59
N GLU A 4 5.60 -14.24 -14.02
CA GLU A 4 4.50 -15.21 -14.10
C GLU A 4 4.03 -15.54 -12.68
N MET A 5 3.03 -14.79 -12.21
CA MET A 5 2.31 -15.05 -10.96
C MET A 5 1.00 -15.78 -11.28
N SER A 6 0.81 -16.95 -10.70
CA SER A 6 -0.39 -17.78 -10.88
C SER A 6 -1.31 -17.82 -9.66
N GLY A 7 -0.83 -17.38 -8.49
CA GLY A 7 -1.59 -17.40 -7.23
C GLY A 7 -2.60 -16.27 -7.09
N ARG A 8 -3.12 -16.06 -5.88
CA ARG A 8 -4.14 -15.06 -5.55
C ARG A 8 -3.51 -13.69 -5.35
N LEU A 9 -4.29 -12.64 -5.63
CA LEU A 9 -3.97 -11.29 -5.16
C LEU A 9 -4.72 -11.08 -3.84
N LEU A 10 -3.98 -10.92 -2.76
CA LEU A 10 -4.50 -10.74 -1.42
C LEU A 10 -4.15 -9.34 -0.91
N ILE A 11 -4.93 -8.82 0.02
CA ILE A 11 -4.68 -7.50 0.60
C ILE A 11 -4.97 -7.47 2.09
N THR A 12 -4.17 -6.68 2.81
CA THR A 12 -4.30 -6.29 4.22
C THR A 12 -3.78 -4.85 4.37
N GLY A 13 -3.66 -4.31 5.59
CA GLY A 13 -3.13 -2.96 5.82
C GLY A 13 -2.65 -2.78 7.26
N ASP A 14 -2.00 -1.65 7.53
CA ASP A 14 -1.75 -1.17 8.90
C ASP A 14 -1.14 -2.23 9.82
N LEU A 15 -0.07 -2.88 9.34
CA LEU A 15 0.64 -3.91 10.10
C LEU A 15 1.52 -3.31 11.20
N HIS A 16 1.99 -2.07 11.04
CA HIS A 16 2.78 -1.32 12.03
C HIS A 16 3.98 -2.09 12.58
N GLY A 17 4.61 -2.94 11.77
CA GLY A 17 5.74 -3.79 12.20
C GLY A 17 5.35 -4.93 13.15
N ASP A 18 4.06 -5.27 13.27
CA ASP A 18 3.59 -6.40 14.09
C ASP A 18 4.00 -7.74 13.45
N THR A 19 5.12 -8.26 13.94
CA THR A 19 5.67 -9.56 13.50
C THR A 19 4.70 -10.72 13.68
N ALA A 20 3.83 -10.69 14.71
CA ALA A 20 2.86 -11.76 14.95
C ALA A 20 1.74 -11.70 13.90
N ALA A 21 1.21 -10.51 13.61
CA ALA A 21 0.20 -10.31 12.58
C ALA A 21 0.70 -10.76 11.20
N LEU A 22 1.88 -10.28 10.76
CA LEU A 22 2.43 -10.69 9.48
C LEU A 22 2.73 -12.19 9.42
N THR A 23 3.21 -12.79 10.52
CA THR A 23 3.41 -14.24 10.58
C THR A 23 2.09 -15.01 10.43
N MET A 24 1.01 -14.55 11.07
CA MET A 24 -0.31 -15.18 10.96
C MET A 24 -0.88 -15.07 9.54
N ILE A 25 -0.73 -13.90 8.91
CA ILE A 25 -1.14 -13.68 7.52
C ILE A 25 -0.29 -14.51 6.55
N ALA A 26 1.03 -14.55 6.74
CA ALA A 26 1.95 -15.34 5.91
C ALA A 26 1.58 -16.83 5.90
N ARG A 27 1.06 -17.37 7.01
CA ARG A 27 0.57 -18.76 7.09
C ARG A 27 -0.67 -19.04 6.24
N GLN A 28 -1.41 -18.02 5.81
CA GLN A 28 -2.55 -18.16 4.90
C GLN A 28 -2.14 -18.13 3.42
N LEU A 29 -0.90 -17.72 3.13
CA LEU A 29 -0.37 -17.65 1.78
C LEU A 29 -0.11 -19.05 1.23
N ARG A 30 -0.36 -19.17 -0.08
CA ARG A 30 -0.13 -20.37 -0.89
C ARG A 30 0.87 -20.03 -1.99
N GLU A 31 1.28 -21.06 -2.71
CA GLU A 31 2.21 -20.90 -3.81
C GLU A 31 1.74 -19.87 -4.84
N GLY A 32 2.61 -18.91 -5.17
CA GLY A 32 2.38 -17.86 -6.16
C GLY A 32 1.50 -16.69 -5.69
N ASP A 33 1.04 -16.65 -4.43
CA ASP A 33 0.23 -15.54 -3.93
C ASP A 33 1.04 -14.24 -3.83
N ALA A 34 0.39 -13.10 -4.12
CA ALA A 34 0.86 -11.76 -3.78
C ALA A 34 0.03 -11.18 -2.65
N LEU A 35 0.67 -10.81 -1.54
CA LEU A 35 0.07 -10.04 -0.48
C LEU A 35 0.36 -8.56 -0.66
N PHE A 36 -0.67 -7.75 -0.84
CA PHE A 36 -0.61 -6.31 -0.79
C PHE A 36 -0.83 -5.79 0.63
N VAL A 37 -0.11 -4.72 0.99
CA VAL A 37 -0.31 -3.98 2.25
C VAL A 37 -0.65 -2.53 1.92
N ALA A 38 -1.83 -2.07 2.34
CA ALA A 38 -2.39 -0.75 2.07
C ALA A 38 -1.82 0.34 3.00
N GLY A 39 -0.50 0.48 3.02
CA GLY A 39 0.21 1.41 3.91
C GLY A 39 0.54 0.83 5.28
N ASP A 40 1.39 1.56 6.00
CA ASP A 40 1.87 1.23 7.35
C ASP A 40 2.34 -0.23 7.48
N PHE A 41 3.24 -0.64 6.58
CA PHE A 41 3.90 -1.95 6.63
C PHE A 41 4.80 -2.04 7.86
N GLY A 42 5.62 -1.01 8.11
CA GLY A 42 6.27 -0.77 9.40
C GLY A 42 7.48 -1.65 9.73
N PHE A 43 7.93 -2.53 8.82
CA PHE A 43 9.10 -3.39 9.04
C PHE A 43 10.43 -2.82 8.53
N VAL A 44 10.44 -1.57 8.07
CA VAL A 44 11.66 -0.80 7.75
C VAL A 44 11.72 0.48 8.60
N PHE A 45 10.99 0.51 9.72
CA PHE A 45 10.78 1.72 10.51
C PHE A 45 12.02 2.07 11.34
N TRP A 46 12.56 1.10 12.06
CA TRP A 46 13.75 1.29 12.88
C TRP A 46 15.06 1.10 12.11
N ASP A 47 15.03 0.44 10.95
CA ASP A 47 16.19 0.12 10.11
C ASP A 47 17.27 -0.59 10.95
N ASN A 48 16.82 -1.54 11.78
CA ASN A 48 17.64 -2.20 12.80
C ASN A 48 17.80 -3.70 12.53
N LYS A 49 18.74 -4.33 13.25
CA LYS A 49 19.07 -5.75 13.05
C LYS A 49 17.88 -6.69 13.20
N ASP A 50 16.97 -6.42 14.13
CA ASP A 50 15.83 -7.31 14.40
C ASP A 50 14.81 -7.27 13.25
N GLU A 51 14.51 -6.08 12.73
CA GLU A 51 13.71 -5.91 11.50
C GLU A 51 14.37 -6.60 10.31
N HIS A 52 15.68 -6.43 10.12
CA HIS A 52 16.40 -7.09 9.03
C HIS A 52 16.34 -8.62 9.11
N VAL A 53 16.56 -9.20 10.30
CA VAL A 53 16.47 -10.65 10.50
C VAL A 53 15.06 -11.16 10.21
N PHE A 54 14.04 -10.47 10.71
CA PHE A 54 12.65 -10.84 10.46
C PHE A 54 12.28 -10.75 8.98
N LEU A 55 12.68 -9.67 8.28
CA LEU A 55 12.46 -9.53 6.84
C LEU A 55 13.21 -10.61 6.04
N ASP A 56 14.40 -11.02 6.46
CA ASP A 56 15.15 -12.11 5.82
C ASP A 56 14.44 -13.47 6.02
N ASP A 57 13.82 -13.71 7.17
CA ASP A 57 13.00 -14.91 7.41
C ASP A 57 11.73 -14.91 6.55
N VAL A 58 11.02 -13.78 6.48
CA VAL A 58 9.84 -13.59 5.63
C VAL A 58 10.21 -13.78 4.16
N ASP A 59 11.29 -13.15 3.69
CA ASP A 59 11.75 -13.26 2.30
C ASP A 59 12.09 -14.72 1.94
N ARG A 60 12.79 -15.44 2.83
CA ARG A 60 13.09 -16.88 2.64
C ARG A 60 11.82 -17.73 2.56
N PHE A 61 10.79 -17.42 3.34
CA PHE A 61 9.50 -18.09 3.22
C PHE A 61 8.82 -17.79 1.88
N LEU A 62 8.74 -16.51 1.50
CA LEU A 62 8.14 -16.08 0.24
C LEU A 62 8.83 -16.68 -0.98
N GLN A 63 10.17 -16.80 -0.96
CA GLN A 63 10.93 -17.48 -2.01
C GLN A 63 10.50 -18.94 -2.18
N LYS A 64 10.27 -19.68 -1.08
CA LYS A 64 9.87 -21.10 -1.12
C LYS A 64 8.49 -21.30 -1.73
N ILE A 65 7.56 -20.37 -1.49
CA ILE A 65 6.21 -20.41 -2.06
C ILE A 65 6.12 -19.61 -3.37
N ASN A 66 7.22 -19.10 -3.91
CA ASN A 66 7.21 -18.19 -5.06
C ASN A 66 6.22 -17.00 -4.90
N GLY A 67 6.01 -16.55 -3.67
CA GLY A 67 5.06 -15.50 -3.31
C GLY A 67 5.75 -14.14 -3.15
N TYR A 68 4.94 -13.10 -2.95
CA TYR A 68 5.41 -11.72 -2.78
C TYR A 68 4.66 -11.00 -1.67
N VAL A 69 5.35 -10.08 -0.99
CA VAL A 69 4.75 -9.01 -0.21
C VAL A 69 5.02 -7.69 -0.94
N ILE A 70 3.98 -6.92 -1.18
CA ILE A 70 4.01 -5.69 -1.96
C ILE A 70 3.29 -4.62 -1.14
N PHE A 71 3.84 -3.43 -0.98
CA PHE A 71 3.19 -2.40 -0.19
C PHE A 71 3.28 -1.02 -0.84
N ALA A 72 2.21 -0.25 -0.68
CA ALA A 72 2.27 1.20 -0.73
C ALA A 72 2.70 1.68 0.66
N ASP A 73 3.44 2.79 0.76
CA ASP A 73 3.83 3.34 2.05
C ASP A 73 2.65 4.02 2.76
N GLY A 74 2.67 4.06 4.09
CA GLY A 74 1.75 4.88 4.88
C GLY A 74 2.47 6.01 5.60
N ASN A 75 1.82 6.65 6.58
CA ASN A 75 2.46 7.75 7.33
C ASN A 75 3.34 7.26 8.49
N HIS A 76 3.22 5.99 8.88
CA HIS A 76 4.06 5.35 9.89
C HIS A 76 5.14 4.47 9.25
N GLU A 77 5.80 5.03 8.23
CA GLU A 77 7.00 4.49 7.61
C GLU A 77 8.22 5.36 7.88
N ASN A 78 9.41 4.76 7.89
CA ASN A 78 10.65 5.53 7.85
C ASN A 78 11.00 5.85 6.39
N HIS A 79 10.37 6.90 5.87
CA HIS A 79 10.54 7.32 4.47
C HIS A 79 12.00 7.59 4.10
N ARG A 80 12.84 8.02 5.04
CA ARG A 80 14.29 8.20 4.78
C ARG A 80 15.02 6.88 4.63
N ALA A 81 14.68 5.86 5.41
CA ALA A 81 15.23 4.53 5.22
C ALA A 81 14.76 3.94 3.88
N LEU A 82 13.47 4.03 3.58
CA LEU A 82 12.91 3.59 2.30
C LEU A 82 13.58 4.28 1.10
N ASN A 83 13.80 5.60 1.16
CA ASN A 83 14.39 6.36 0.05
C ASN A 83 15.91 6.13 -0.13
N LYS A 84 16.57 5.35 0.73
CA LYS A 84 17.96 4.92 0.49
C LYS A 84 18.05 3.73 -0.47
N PHE A 85 16.97 2.96 -0.62
CA PHE A 85 16.96 1.83 -1.53
C PHE A 85 17.03 2.34 -2.98
N PRO A 86 17.77 1.65 -3.86
CA PRO A 86 17.79 2.03 -5.27
C PRO A 86 16.40 1.86 -5.90
N VAL A 87 16.08 2.75 -6.82
CA VAL A 87 14.86 2.65 -7.62
C VAL A 87 15.09 1.64 -8.74
N GLU A 88 14.26 0.61 -8.79
CA GLU A 88 14.30 -0.45 -9.79
C GLU A 88 13.00 -0.49 -10.60
N GLN A 89 13.04 -1.09 -11.79
CA GLN A 89 11.86 -1.35 -12.61
C GLN A 89 11.38 -2.78 -12.39
N TRP A 90 10.12 -2.94 -11.98
CA TRP A 90 9.52 -4.24 -11.73
C TRP A 90 8.03 -4.24 -12.10
N ASN A 91 7.62 -5.19 -12.94
CA ASN A 91 6.21 -5.38 -13.34
C ASN A 91 5.50 -4.08 -13.74
N ASN A 92 6.15 -3.28 -14.61
CA ASN A 92 5.63 -1.99 -15.10
C ASN A 92 5.58 -0.84 -14.08
N ALA A 93 6.19 -1.01 -12.90
CA ALA A 93 6.28 0.02 -11.88
C ALA A 93 7.73 0.28 -11.45
N ARG A 94 8.01 1.50 -11.03
CA ARG A 94 9.19 1.81 -10.22
C ARG A 94 8.97 1.34 -8.79
N VAL A 95 9.96 0.66 -8.22
CA VAL A 95 9.88 0.07 -6.89
C VAL A 95 11.18 0.25 -6.11
N HIS A 96 11.11 0.16 -4.78
CA HIS A 96 12.26 -0.21 -3.97
C HIS A 96 12.19 -1.71 -3.66
N MET A 97 13.24 -2.44 -4.03
CA MET A 97 13.41 -3.85 -3.66
C MET A 97 13.95 -3.93 -2.23
N ILE A 98 13.05 -4.01 -1.24
CA ILE A 98 13.44 -4.15 0.17
C ILE A 98 14.18 -5.47 0.36
N ARG A 99 13.64 -6.53 -0.24
CA ARG A 99 14.26 -7.85 -0.45
C ARG A 99 13.78 -8.42 -1.80
N SER A 100 14.19 -9.65 -2.12
CA SER A 100 13.86 -10.28 -3.41
C SER A 100 12.35 -10.50 -3.64
N ARG A 101 11.57 -10.65 -2.55
CA ARG A 101 10.13 -10.89 -2.54
C ARG A 101 9.34 -9.86 -1.73
N ILE A 102 9.99 -8.82 -1.21
CA ILE A 102 9.37 -7.76 -0.40
C ILE A 102 9.61 -6.42 -1.09
N ILE A 103 8.54 -5.81 -1.57
CA ILE A 103 8.60 -4.76 -2.58
C ILE A 103 7.78 -3.55 -2.12
N HIS A 104 8.42 -2.39 -2.10
CA HIS A 104 7.75 -1.11 -1.90
C HIS A 104 7.46 -0.49 -3.28
N VAL A 105 6.20 -0.22 -3.60
CA VAL A 105 5.81 0.44 -4.85
C VAL A 105 5.84 1.94 -4.65
N LEU A 106 6.58 2.67 -5.51
CA LEU A 106 6.66 4.12 -5.41
C LEU A 106 5.27 4.75 -5.67
N ARG A 107 5.02 5.88 -5.02
CA ARG A 107 3.76 6.60 -5.11
C ARG A 107 3.46 7.00 -6.56
N GLY A 108 2.25 6.71 -7.01
CA GLY A 108 1.79 7.06 -8.36
C GLY A 108 2.16 6.05 -9.44
N GLU A 109 2.73 4.90 -9.09
CA GLU A 109 3.05 3.84 -10.06
C GLU A 109 1.84 2.94 -10.35
N VAL A 110 1.81 2.40 -11.57
CA VAL A 110 0.80 1.42 -12.01
C VAL A 110 1.48 0.07 -12.25
N LEU A 111 1.33 -0.82 -11.29
CA LEU A 111 1.84 -2.18 -11.32
C LEU A 111 0.97 -3.06 -12.23
N CYS A 112 1.59 -3.95 -13.00
CA CYS A 112 0.91 -4.98 -13.79
C CYS A 112 1.19 -6.37 -13.21
N LEU A 113 0.20 -6.99 -12.56
CA LEU A 113 0.29 -8.35 -12.04
C LEU A 113 -0.94 -9.15 -12.44
N LYS A 114 -0.76 -10.40 -12.88
CA LYS A 114 -1.86 -11.24 -13.39
C LYS A 114 -2.73 -10.55 -14.47
N LYS A 115 -2.11 -9.74 -15.34
CA LYS A 115 -2.80 -8.90 -16.34
C LYS A 115 -3.78 -7.89 -15.73
N LYS A 116 -3.65 -7.60 -14.43
CA LYS A 116 -4.39 -6.57 -13.71
C LYS A 116 -3.52 -5.35 -13.52
N ARG A 117 -4.10 -4.18 -13.76
CA ARG A 117 -3.46 -2.88 -13.51
C ARG A 117 -3.83 -2.41 -12.11
N ILE A 118 -2.82 -2.17 -11.29
CA ILE A 118 -2.97 -1.83 -9.87
C ILE A 118 -2.26 -0.50 -9.65
N PHE A 119 -3.03 0.56 -9.41
CA PHE A 119 -2.48 1.87 -9.08
C PHE A 119 -2.16 1.93 -7.58
N CYS A 120 -0.91 2.26 -7.24
CA CYS A 120 -0.46 2.36 -5.86
C CYS A 120 -0.13 3.82 -5.51
N PHE A 121 -0.73 4.34 -4.44
CA PHE A 121 -0.45 5.70 -3.98
C PHE A 121 -0.48 5.78 -2.44
N GLY A 122 0.70 5.74 -1.84
CA GLY A 122 0.88 5.79 -0.40
C GLY A 122 0.99 7.20 0.17
N GLY A 123 1.38 7.26 1.44
CA GLY A 123 1.46 8.47 2.26
C GLY A 123 0.14 8.85 2.92
N ALA A 124 0.24 9.56 4.03
CA ALA A 124 -0.84 10.24 4.74
C ALA A 124 -0.24 11.23 5.74
N PHE A 125 -1.06 12.04 6.40
CA PHE A 125 -0.61 12.93 7.44
C PHE A 125 -0.67 12.23 8.82
N SER A 126 0.42 12.26 9.59
CA SER A 126 0.40 11.72 10.95
C SER A 126 -0.40 12.64 11.88
N ILE A 127 -1.63 12.27 12.22
CA ILE A 127 -2.49 13.03 13.16
C ILE A 127 -1.91 13.11 14.57
N ASP A 128 -1.12 12.11 14.96
CA ASP A 128 -0.46 11.99 16.25
C ASP A 128 0.93 12.64 16.27
N ARG A 129 1.28 13.37 15.21
CA ARG A 129 2.58 14.04 15.04
C ARG A 129 2.96 14.95 16.19
N ALA A 130 1.98 15.51 16.91
CA ALA A 130 2.20 16.30 18.13
C ALA A 130 2.92 15.51 19.24
N TYR A 131 2.80 14.17 19.24
CA TYR A 131 3.45 13.26 20.20
C TYR A 131 4.69 12.57 19.61
N ARG A 132 5.09 12.92 18.38
CA ARG A 132 6.21 12.30 17.67
C ARG A 132 7.38 13.26 17.50
N THR A 133 8.55 12.71 17.21
CA THR A 133 9.80 13.47 16.99
C THR A 133 10.17 13.45 15.51
N LEU A 134 10.33 14.64 14.93
CA LEU A 134 10.70 14.82 13.52
C LEU A 134 12.02 14.10 13.22
N ASN A 135 12.06 13.35 12.13
CA ASN A 135 13.20 12.55 11.67
C ASN A 135 13.57 11.38 12.60
N LYS A 136 12.69 11.00 13.53
CA LYS A 136 12.89 9.87 14.44
C LYS A 136 11.68 8.93 14.50
N SER A 137 10.49 9.49 14.65
CA SER A 137 9.24 8.71 14.68
C SER A 137 8.17 9.23 13.73
N TYR A 138 8.45 10.31 13.01
CA TYR A 138 7.71 10.73 11.83
C TYR A 138 8.66 11.50 10.89
N TRP A 139 8.31 11.60 9.61
CA TRP A 139 9.09 12.28 8.57
C TRP A 139 8.19 13.21 7.77
N LYS A 140 8.71 14.31 7.24
CA LYS A 140 7.89 15.23 6.42
C LYS A 140 7.45 14.57 5.11
N GLU A 141 8.25 13.63 4.67
CA GLU A 141 8.10 12.77 3.50
C GLU A 141 6.85 11.85 3.59
N GLU A 142 6.19 11.76 4.77
CA GLU A 142 4.89 11.06 4.94
C GLU A 142 3.77 11.67 4.10
N VAL A 143 3.82 13.00 3.90
CA VAL A 143 2.90 13.71 3.02
C VAL A 143 3.43 13.68 1.59
N PRO A 144 2.62 13.28 0.60
CA PRO A 144 3.04 13.26 -0.80
C PRO A 144 3.46 14.63 -1.33
N SER A 145 4.52 14.62 -2.13
CA SER A 145 5.08 15.78 -2.81
C SER A 145 4.37 16.06 -4.13
N GLU A 146 4.61 17.23 -4.73
CA GLU A 146 4.12 17.53 -6.08
C GLU A 146 4.63 16.52 -7.13
N GLU A 147 5.88 16.05 -6.99
CA GLU A 147 6.44 15.04 -7.88
C GLU A 147 5.67 13.70 -7.81
N ASP A 148 5.19 13.33 -6.61
CA ASP A 148 4.37 12.13 -6.43
C ASP A 148 3.03 12.25 -7.20
N TYR A 149 2.36 13.41 -7.08
CA TYR A 149 1.11 13.68 -7.81
C TYR A 149 1.32 13.73 -9.32
N GLU A 150 2.39 14.39 -9.79
CA GLU A 150 2.77 14.45 -11.20
C GLU A 150 3.06 13.04 -11.76
N ASN A 151 3.76 12.21 -10.99
CA ASN A 151 4.02 10.82 -11.36
C ASN A 151 2.72 10.02 -11.50
N GLY A 152 1.83 10.12 -10.51
CA GLY A 152 0.52 9.45 -10.56
C GLY A 152 -0.30 9.88 -11.78
N ASN A 153 -0.37 11.17 -12.05
CA ASN A 153 -1.08 11.71 -13.22
C ASN A 153 -0.48 11.21 -14.54
N LYS A 154 0.85 11.19 -14.66
CA LYS A 154 1.55 10.69 -15.84
C LYS A 154 1.25 9.21 -16.09
N ASN A 155 1.33 8.38 -15.05
CA ASN A 155 1.15 6.92 -15.19
C ASN A 155 -0.32 6.55 -15.43
N LEU A 156 -1.27 7.21 -14.75
CA LEU A 156 -2.70 7.03 -15.02
C LEU A 156 -3.03 7.42 -16.46
N LYS A 157 -2.49 8.54 -16.96
CA LYS A 157 -2.66 8.93 -18.36
C LYS A 157 -2.04 7.92 -19.33
N ALA A 158 -0.86 7.36 -19.01
CA ALA A 158 -0.19 6.37 -19.84
C ALA A 158 -0.96 5.05 -19.97
N CYS A 159 -1.86 4.74 -19.02
CA CYS A 159 -2.75 3.59 -19.08
C CYS A 159 -4.21 3.95 -19.44
N ASP A 160 -4.43 5.13 -20.06
CA ASP A 160 -5.74 5.67 -20.44
C ASP A 160 -6.75 5.73 -19.28
N TYR A 161 -6.26 6.00 -18.07
CA TYR A 161 -7.04 6.02 -16.82
C TYR A 161 -7.77 4.70 -16.52
N LYS A 162 -7.33 3.60 -17.13
CA LYS A 162 -7.92 2.26 -16.93
C LYS A 162 -7.08 1.44 -15.97
N VAL A 163 -7.58 1.25 -14.76
CA VAL A 163 -6.98 0.40 -13.71
C VAL A 163 -8.03 -0.51 -13.08
N ASP A 164 -7.66 -1.75 -12.79
CA ASP A 164 -8.55 -2.72 -12.15
C ASP A 164 -8.67 -2.43 -10.64
N TYR A 165 -7.55 -2.10 -10.00
CA TYR A 165 -7.46 -1.88 -8.58
C TYR A 165 -6.73 -0.59 -8.24
N VAL A 166 -7.14 0.03 -7.13
CA VAL A 166 -6.41 1.12 -6.49
C VAL A 166 -6.06 0.70 -5.06
N ILE A 167 -4.81 0.91 -4.67
CA ILE A 167 -4.31 0.66 -3.31
C ILE A 167 -3.68 1.94 -2.81
N THR A 168 -4.25 2.50 -1.76
CA THR A 168 -3.74 3.71 -1.10
C THR A 168 -3.62 3.50 0.39
N HIS A 169 -2.97 4.43 1.09
CA HIS A 169 -3.01 4.38 2.55
C HIS A 169 -4.26 5.07 3.13
N THR A 170 -4.62 6.25 2.64
CA THR A 170 -5.85 6.95 3.04
C THR A 170 -6.94 6.92 1.96
N CYS A 171 -8.09 7.53 2.20
CA CYS A 171 -9.26 7.46 1.33
C CYS A 171 -9.51 8.73 0.49
N PRO A 172 -10.31 8.65 -0.58
CA PRO A 172 -10.88 9.82 -1.25
C PRO A 172 -11.72 10.70 -0.31
N LEU A 173 -11.75 12.01 -0.59
CA LEU A 173 -12.43 13.01 0.23
C LEU A 173 -13.90 12.66 0.55
N ASN A 174 -14.64 12.12 -0.42
CA ASN A 174 -16.07 11.84 -0.27
C ASN A 174 -16.38 10.71 0.75
N LEU A 175 -15.41 9.87 1.12
CA LEU A 175 -15.60 8.78 2.09
C LEU A 175 -15.38 9.19 3.55
N ILE A 176 -14.68 10.30 3.79
CA ILE A 176 -14.34 10.78 5.14
C ILE A 176 -15.57 10.93 6.05
N PRO A 177 -16.70 11.52 5.61
CA PRO A 177 -17.87 11.64 6.48
C PRO A 177 -18.40 10.29 6.99
N SER A 178 -18.22 9.21 6.21
CA SER A 178 -18.62 7.85 6.58
C SER A 178 -17.62 7.15 7.51
N LEU A 179 -16.36 7.57 7.51
CA LEU A 179 -15.31 7.05 8.39
C LEU A 179 -15.27 7.77 9.75
N GLY A 180 -15.79 9.00 9.81
CA GLY A 180 -15.82 9.83 11.02
C GLY A 180 -14.59 10.73 11.15
N GLY A 181 -14.55 11.56 12.20
CA GLY A 181 -13.55 12.64 12.29
C GLY A 181 -12.18 12.26 12.87
N TYR A 182 -11.96 11.03 13.31
CA TYR A 182 -10.80 10.66 14.14
C TYR A 182 -9.44 10.81 13.43
N HIS A 183 -9.40 10.68 12.11
CA HIS A 183 -8.20 10.90 11.28
C HIS A 183 -8.33 12.11 10.33
N SER A 184 -9.33 12.96 10.53
CA SER A 184 -9.50 14.16 9.70
C SER A 184 -8.50 15.24 10.11
N ALA A 185 -7.56 15.56 9.22
CA ALA A 185 -6.63 16.68 9.37
C ALA A 185 -6.69 17.62 8.16
N MET A 186 -6.56 18.93 8.40
CA MET A 186 -6.56 19.92 7.32
C MET A 186 -5.37 19.73 6.38
N GLU A 187 -4.26 19.27 6.93
CA GLU A 187 -3.00 18.98 6.26
C GLU A 187 -3.12 17.80 5.28
N GLU A 188 -4.05 16.87 5.52
CA GLU A 188 -4.30 15.73 4.64
C GLU A 188 -5.20 16.07 3.44
N ARG A 189 -5.87 17.23 3.49
CA ARG A 189 -6.91 17.59 2.52
C ARG A 189 -6.40 17.65 1.08
N GLN A 190 -5.14 18.03 0.86
CA GLN A 190 -4.54 18.03 -0.48
C GLN A 190 -4.49 16.60 -1.06
N LEU A 191 -3.98 15.65 -0.27
CA LEU A 191 -3.94 14.24 -0.66
C LEU A 191 -5.34 13.68 -0.88
N GLN A 192 -6.28 13.95 0.02
CA GLN A 192 -7.66 13.45 -0.10
C GLN A 192 -8.38 14.02 -1.33
N ASN A 193 -8.14 15.29 -1.68
CA ASN A 193 -8.63 15.89 -2.92
C ASN A 193 -8.00 15.23 -4.17
N TYR A 194 -6.70 14.93 -4.12
CA TYR A 194 -6.04 14.21 -5.20
C TYR A 194 -6.63 12.81 -5.38
N LEU A 195 -6.85 12.07 -4.29
CA LEU A 195 -7.49 10.75 -4.34
C LEU A 195 -8.95 10.84 -4.80
N GLN A 196 -9.66 11.93 -4.51
CA GLN A 196 -10.98 12.20 -5.07
C GLN A 196 -10.93 12.40 -6.59
N TYR A 197 -9.95 13.15 -7.11
CA TYR A 197 -9.71 13.28 -8.56
C TYR A 197 -9.38 11.93 -9.21
N VAL A 198 -8.51 11.12 -8.59
CA VAL A 198 -8.18 9.78 -9.07
C VAL A 198 -9.44 8.92 -9.11
N ASN A 199 -10.24 8.93 -8.05
CA ASN A 199 -11.52 8.23 -7.99
C ASN A 199 -12.41 8.59 -9.18
N GLU A 200 -12.68 9.89 -9.38
CA GLU A 200 -13.55 10.37 -10.47
C GLU A 200 -13.04 10.00 -11.87
N THR A 201 -11.72 9.89 -12.05
CA THR A 201 -11.13 9.59 -13.36
C THR A 201 -11.07 8.11 -13.69
N VAL A 202 -10.88 7.24 -12.69
CA VAL A 202 -10.72 5.79 -12.93
C VAL A 202 -11.98 4.97 -12.62
N TYR A 203 -13.00 5.60 -12.01
CA TYR A 203 -14.18 4.92 -11.43
C TYR A 203 -14.81 3.87 -12.34
N ASP A 204 -14.98 4.19 -13.63
CA ASP A 204 -15.67 3.31 -14.58
C ASP A 204 -14.91 2.01 -14.85
N SER A 205 -13.58 2.06 -14.82
CA SER A 205 -12.71 0.88 -14.99
C SER A 205 -12.44 0.13 -13.70
N LEU A 206 -12.65 0.80 -12.57
CA LEU A 206 -12.28 0.32 -11.25
C LEU A 206 -13.15 -0.87 -10.83
N THR A 207 -12.50 -1.97 -10.47
CA THR A 207 -13.13 -3.10 -9.78
C THR A 207 -13.22 -2.80 -8.30
N ARG A 208 -12.08 -2.55 -7.63
CA ARG A 208 -12.04 -2.22 -6.20
C ARG A 208 -10.90 -1.27 -5.82
N TRP A 209 -11.14 -0.45 -4.81
CA TRP A 209 -10.21 0.42 -4.11
C TRP A 209 -10.05 -0.08 -2.67
N TYR A 210 -8.82 -0.34 -2.27
CA TYR A 210 -8.46 -0.69 -0.90
C TYR A 210 -7.63 0.43 -0.26
N PHE A 211 -7.94 0.77 0.98
CA PHE A 211 -7.20 1.77 1.74
C PHE A 211 -7.08 1.40 3.22
N GLY A 212 -5.99 1.82 3.86
CA GLY A 212 -5.69 1.61 5.28
C GLY A 212 -6.04 2.82 6.14
N HIS A 213 -5.13 3.19 7.06
CA HIS A 213 -5.06 4.41 7.88
C HIS A 213 -6.16 4.60 8.93
N TRP A 214 -7.38 4.18 8.63
CA TRP A 214 -8.57 4.45 9.45
C TRP A 214 -8.83 3.35 10.51
N HIS A 215 -7.97 2.32 10.56
CA HIS A 215 -8.00 1.21 11.52
C HIS A 215 -9.38 0.53 11.64
N ARG A 216 -10.00 0.22 10.49
CA ARG A 216 -11.29 -0.46 10.40
C ARG A 216 -11.29 -1.45 9.25
N ASP A 217 -12.19 -2.43 9.34
CA ASP A 217 -12.53 -3.32 8.24
C ASP A 217 -13.99 -3.08 7.84
N GLN A 218 -14.19 -2.35 6.73
CA GLN A 218 -15.53 -1.91 6.33
C GLN A 218 -15.62 -1.68 4.81
N GLU A 219 -16.75 -2.06 4.22
CA GLU A 219 -17.09 -1.79 2.82
C GLU A 219 -17.87 -0.47 2.69
N PHE A 220 -17.64 0.26 1.60
CA PHE A 220 -18.38 1.45 1.18
C PHE A 220 -18.86 1.26 -0.26
N GLY A 221 -20.15 0.94 -0.39
CA GLY A 221 -20.70 0.51 -1.68
C GLY A 221 -20.04 -0.78 -2.16
N GLU A 222 -19.90 -0.92 -3.47
CA GLU A 222 -19.36 -2.14 -4.10
C GLU A 222 -17.85 -2.05 -4.39
N LYS A 223 -17.30 -0.84 -4.41
CA LYS A 223 -15.94 -0.59 -4.92
C LYS A 223 -14.92 -0.22 -3.86
N PHE A 224 -15.30 0.23 -2.67
CA PHE A 224 -14.32 0.74 -1.69
C PHE A 224 -14.31 -0.09 -0.43
N ARG A 225 -13.12 -0.41 0.06
CA ARG A 225 -12.94 -1.09 1.33
C ARG A 225 -11.81 -0.46 2.13
N VAL A 226 -12.11 -0.07 3.37
CA VAL A 226 -11.07 0.16 4.37
C VAL A 226 -10.62 -1.20 4.92
N ILE A 227 -9.31 -1.41 5.01
CA ILE A 227 -8.71 -2.66 5.47
C ILE A 227 -7.76 -2.40 6.64
N TYR A 228 -7.84 -3.25 7.66
CA TYR A 228 -6.95 -3.21 8.82
C TYR A 228 -6.52 -4.63 9.20
N LEU A 229 -7.38 -5.40 9.87
CA LEU A 229 -7.03 -6.73 10.37
C LEU A 229 -7.43 -7.85 9.40
N ASP A 230 -8.30 -7.54 8.44
CA ASP A 230 -8.74 -8.53 7.47
C ASP A 230 -7.63 -8.87 6.48
N LEU A 231 -7.61 -10.15 6.08
CA LEU A 231 -6.97 -10.62 4.86
C LEU A 231 -8.05 -10.87 3.81
N VAL A 232 -8.01 -10.15 2.70
CA VAL A 232 -9.05 -10.20 1.66
C VAL A 232 -8.47 -10.68 0.34
N ASP A 233 -9.19 -11.56 -0.35
CA ASP A 233 -8.92 -11.91 -1.74
C ASP A 233 -9.45 -10.80 -2.67
N MET A 234 -8.55 -10.14 -3.41
CA MET A 234 -8.88 -8.97 -4.23
C MET A 234 -9.75 -9.30 -5.45
N GLU A 235 -9.65 -10.52 -5.96
CA GLU A 235 -10.39 -10.94 -7.16
C GLU A 235 -11.82 -11.33 -6.81
N THR A 236 -12.03 -11.94 -5.65
CA THR A 236 -13.35 -12.40 -5.19
C THR A 236 -14.03 -11.44 -4.20
N GLY A 237 -13.27 -10.53 -3.58
CA GLY A 237 -13.74 -9.65 -2.51
C GLY A 237 -14.01 -10.36 -1.18
N LYS A 238 -13.66 -11.65 -1.05
CA LYS A 238 -13.95 -12.45 0.14
C LYS A 238 -12.87 -12.29 1.20
N LYS A 239 -13.29 -12.11 2.45
CA LYS A 239 -12.43 -12.22 3.63
C LYS A 239 -11.96 -13.68 3.77
N ILE A 240 -10.66 -13.87 3.93
CA ILE A 240 -9.98 -15.14 4.15
C ILE A 240 -9.74 -15.36 5.64
N TRP A 241 -9.27 -14.33 6.33
CA TRP A 241 -8.89 -14.36 7.74
C TRP A 241 -9.24 -13.03 8.38
#